data_AF-A0A538D905-F1
#
_entry.id   AF-A0A538D905-F1
#
_cell.length_a   1.000
_cell.length_b   1.000
_cell.length_c   1.000
_cell.angle_alpha   90.00
_cell.angle_beta   90.00
_cell.angle_gamma   90.00
#
_symmetry.space_group_name_H-M   'P 1'
#
loop_
_entity.id
_entity.type
_entity.pdbx_description
1 polymer ?
#
loop_
_entity_poly.entity_id
_entity_poly.type
_entity_poly.pdbx_seq_one_letter_code
_entity_poly.pdbx_strand_id
1 'polypeptide(L)'
;MKLRTARPSTSCSPTTVTYSMTSPTLNSRAEIAAAFQGRNMYGHLTTNIVIEELARDSAQVHSKYIAFAQDGGIQTGDYFDAVIRTDAGWRLKVRKAVPRTPSVFVET
;
A
#
# COMPACT_ATOMS: atom_id res chain seq x y z
N MET A 1 -38.80 -35.51 21.75
CA MET A 1 -37.64 -35.83 20.90
C MET A 1 -37.06 -34.52 20.38
N LYS A 2 -35.99 -33.99 20.99
CA LYS A 2 -35.34 -32.73 20.60
C LYS A 2 -34.16 -33.06 19.67
N LEU A 3 -34.23 -32.66 18.39
CA LEU A 3 -33.06 -32.70 17.51
C LEU A 3 -32.15 -31.51 17.85
N ARG A 4 -30.92 -31.80 18.25
CA ARG A 4 -29.81 -30.85 18.28
C ARG A 4 -29.26 -30.73 16.86
N THR A 5 -29.21 -29.53 16.29
CA THR A 5 -28.35 -29.22 15.15
C THR A 5 -27.02 -28.70 15.67
N ALA A 6 -25.94 -29.40 15.33
CA ALA A 6 -24.58 -29.01 15.68
C ALA A 6 -24.12 -27.82 14.82
N ARG A 7 -23.50 -26.82 15.44
CA ARG A 7 -22.78 -25.72 14.76
C ARG A 7 -21.42 -26.26 14.29
N PRO A 8 -20.95 -25.96 13.06
CA PRO A 8 -19.57 -26.27 12.70
C PRO A 8 -18.61 -25.36 13.46
N SER A 9 -17.60 -25.96 14.09
CA SER A 9 -16.49 -25.28 14.75
C SER A 9 -15.49 -24.79 13.71
N THR A 10 -15.46 -23.49 13.45
CA THR A 10 -14.32 -22.85 12.78
C THR A 10 -13.25 -22.54 13.82
N SER A 11 -12.27 -23.43 13.95
CA SER A 11 -11.02 -23.11 14.64
C SER A 11 -10.21 -22.17 13.74
N CYS A 12 -10.49 -20.88 13.82
CA CYS A 12 -9.61 -19.87 13.25
C CYS A 12 -8.37 -19.81 14.14
N SER A 13 -7.27 -20.40 13.69
CA SER A 13 -5.97 -20.20 14.35
C SER A 13 -5.60 -18.72 14.19
N PRO A 14 -5.18 -18.02 15.25
CA PRO A 14 -4.76 -16.63 15.10
C PRO A 14 -3.44 -16.61 14.33
N THR A 15 -3.51 -16.30 13.05
CA THR A 15 -2.33 -15.93 12.26
C THR A 15 -1.70 -14.72 12.94
N THR A 16 -0.51 -14.87 13.49
CA THR A 16 0.30 -13.76 13.96
C THR A 16 0.58 -12.84 12.77
N VAL A 17 -0.12 -11.70 12.70
CA VAL A 17 0.18 -10.65 11.73
C VAL A 17 1.20 -9.73 12.38
N THR A 18 2.47 -9.88 12.00
CA THR A 18 3.52 -8.94 12.43
C THR A 18 3.33 -7.62 11.70
N TYR A 19 2.93 -6.59 12.44
CA TYR A 19 2.72 -5.25 11.90
C TYR A 19 4.06 -4.49 11.89
N SER A 20 4.69 -4.35 10.72
CA SER A 20 5.81 -3.39 10.57
C SER A 20 5.23 -2.03 10.20
N MET A 21 5.03 -1.19 11.23
CA MET A 21 4.64 0.20 11.04
C MET A 21 5.82 0.99 10.47
N THR A 22 5.52 1.79 9.44
CA THR A 22 6.42 2.66 8.67
C THR A 22 7.40 1.95 7.75
N SER A 23 7.13 2.03 6.44
CA SER A 23 8.15 1.83 5.41
C SER A 23 9.34 2.76 5.69
N PRO A 24 10.58 2.30 5.48
CA PRO A 24 11.76 3.12 5.71
C PRO A 24 11.74 4.37 4.82
N THR A 25 12.23 5.49 5.35
CA THR A 25 12.50 6.67 4.54
C THR A 25 13.69 6.38 3.63
N LEU A 26 13.49 6.48 2.31
CA LEU A 26 14.52 6.31 1.29
C LEU A 26 14.82 7.69 0.68
N ASN A 27 16.06 8.15 0.78
CA ASN A 27 16.46 9.53 0.48
C ASN A 27 17.23 9.66 -0.85
N SER A 28 17.60 8.55 -1.49
CA SER A 28 18.34 8.57 -2.74
C SER A 28 17.77 7.59 -3.77
N ARG A 29 18.03 7.88 -5.06
CA ARG A 29 17.67 6.96 -6.15
C ARG A 29 18.36 5.59 -6.00
N ALA A 30 19.57 5.56 -5.44
CA ALA A 30 20.31 4.33 -5.18
C ALA A 30 19.65 3.51 -4.07
N GLU A 31 19.25 4.14 -2.97
CA GLU A 31 18.50 3.48 -1.89
C GLU A 31 17.15 2.95 -2.38
N ILE A 32 16.44 3.74 -3.18
CA ILE A 32 15.17 3.30 -3.80
C ILE A 32 15.43 2.09 -4.70
N ALA A 33 16.42 2.15 -5.60
CA ALA A 33 16.72 1.02 -6.46
C ALA A 33 17.04 -0.25 -5.66
N ALA A 34 17.89 -0.14 -4.63
CA ALA A 34 18.25 -1.25 -3.76
C ALA A 34 17.02 -1.82 -3.01
N ALA A 35 16.13 -0.96 -2.51
CA ALA A 35 14.95 -1.38 -1.76
C ALA A 35 13.91 -2.13 -2.60
N PHE A 36 13.92 -1.97 -3.92
CA PHE A 36 12.99 -2.63 -4.85
C PHE A 36 13.66 -3.71 -5.72
N GLN A 37 14.98 -3.85 -5.65
CA GLN A 37 15.71 -4.86 -6.43
C GLN A 37 15.22 -6.27 -6.05
N GLY A 38 14.82 -7.05 -7.07
CA GLY A 38 14.28 -8.40 -6.88
C GLY A 38 12.86 -8.46 -6.30
N ARG A 39 12.23 -7.32 -6.00
CA ARG A 39 10.86 -7.24 -5.45
C ARG A 39 9.87 -6.85 -6.54
N ASN A 40 9.77 -7.68 -7.57
CA ASN A 40 8.87 -7.39 -8.68
C ASN A 40 7.42 -7.67 -8.25
N MET A 41 6.54 -6.70 -8.48
CA MET A 41 5.12 -6.87 -8.21
C MET A 41 4.46 -7.51 -9.43
N TYR A 42 3.61 -8.52 -9.22
CA TYR A 42 2.89 -9.15 -10.34
C TYR A 42 1.83 -8.21 -10.94
N GLY A 43 1.26 -7.35 -10.09
CA GLY A 43 0.28 -6.36 -10.50
C GLY A 43 0.26 -5.19 -9.54
N HIS A 44 0.08 -4.00 -10.10
CA HIS A 44 -0.07 -2.77 -9.35
C HIS A 44 -1.21 -1.95 -9.96
N LEU A 45 -2.31 -1.78 -9.23
CA LEU A 45 -3.42 -0.93 -9.62
C LEU A 45 -3.37 0.34 -8.81
N THR A 46 -3.23 1.46 -9.49
CA THR A 46 -3.33 2.80 -8.90
C THR A 46 -4.63 3.43 -9.36
N THR A 47 -5.47 3.84 -8.41
CA THR A 47 -6.84 4.30 -8.65
C THR A 47 -7.18 5.51 -7.79
N ASN A 48 -8.36 6.09 -7.99
CA ASN A 48 -8.87 7.22 -7.22
C ASN A 48 -7.88 8.39 -7.19
N ILE A 49 -7.28 8.66 -8.34
CA ILE A 49 -6.23 9.67 -8.49
C ILE A 49 -6.89 11.05 -8.41
N VAL A 50 -6.44 11.85 -7.45
CA VAL A 50 -6.81 13.25 -7.30
C VAL A 50 -5.53 14.07 -7.48
N ILE A 51 -5.59 15.07 -8.34
CA ILE A 51 -4.45 15.95 -8.66
C ILE A 51 -4.85 17.38 -8.31
N GLU A 52 -4.03 18.03 -7.48
CA GLU A 52 -4.14 19.44 -7.15
C GLU A 52 -2.90 20.16 -7.71
N GLU A 53 -3.12 21.08 -8.64
CA GLU A 53 -2.05 21.92 -9.17
C GLU A 53 -1.59 22.90 -8.08
N LEU A 54 -0.29 22.90 -7.77
CA LEU A 54 0.31 23.89 -6.85
C LEU A 54 0.87 25.08 -7.63
N ALA A 55 1.42 24.82 -8.81
CA ALA A 55 1.94 25.79 -9.76
C ALA A 55 2.05 25.15 -11.14
N ARG A 56 2.36 25.95 -12.16
CA ARG A 56 2.49 25.52 -13.57
C ARG A 56 3.25 24.20 -13.76
N ASP A 57 4.32 24.00 -13.00
CA ASP A 57 5.23 22.87 -13.14
C ASP A 57 5.31 22.00 -11.86
N SER A 58 4.30 22.08 -10.98
CA SER A 58 4.22 21.25 -9.77
C SER A 58 2.80 20.94 -9.31
N ALA A 59 2.57 19.73 -8.82
CA ALA A 59 1.27 19.31 -8.29
C ALA A 59 1.42 18.40 -7.07
N GLN A 60 0.38 18.37 -6.22
CA GLN A 60 0.16 17.30 -5.25
C GLN A 60 -0.76 16.25 -5.84
N VAL A 61 -0.47 14.99 -5.55
CA VAL A 61 -1.29 13.87 -6.02
C VAL A 61 -1.61 12.96 -4.84
N HIS A 62 -2.88 12.68 -4.66
CA HIS A 62 -3.34 11.59 -3.81
C HIS A 62 -3.86 10.47 -4.69
N SER A 63 -3.50 9.23 -4.38
CA SER A 63 -4.06 8.06 -5.04
C SER A 63 -4.15 6.89 -4.08
N LYS A 64 -4.97 5.90 -4.44
CA LYS A 64 -5.02 4.59 -3.77
C LYS A 64 -4.26 3.57 -4.58
N TYR A 65 -3.65 2.60 -3.90
CA TYR A 65 -3.03 1.46 -4.55
C TYR A 65 -3.56 0.13 -4.04
N ILE A 66 -3.59 -0.84 -4.95
CA ILE A 66 -3.69 -2.27 -4.67
C ILE A 66 -2.49 -2.94 -5.36
N ALA A 67 -1.78 -3.75 -4.59
CA ALA A 67 -0.45 -4.23 -4.90
C ALA A 67 -0.39 -5.73 -4.65
N PHE A 68 -0.03 -6.50 -5.68
CA PHE A 68 0.15 -7.95 -5.58
C PHE A 68 1.64 -8.26 -5.48
N ALA A 69 2.07 -8.60 -4.26
CA ALA A 69 3.45 -8.95 -3.98
C ALA A 69 3.80 -10.33 -4.57
N GLN A 70 5.11 -10.58 -4.73
CA GLN A 70 5.61 -11.80 -5.38
C GLN A 70 5.29 -13.08 -4.57
N ASP A 71 5.13 -12.94 -3.26
CA ASP A 71 4.73 -14.02 -2.34
C ASP A 71 3.22 -14.29 -2.33
N GLY A 72 2.45 -13.62 -3.20
CA GLY A 72 0.99 -13.72 -3.27
C GLY A 72 0.27 -12.81 -2.27
N GLY A 73 1.00 -12.07 -1.43
CA GLY A 73 0.43 -11.10 -0.51
C GLY A 73 -0.25 -9.95 -1.24
N ILE A 74 -1.40 -9.51 -0.72
CA ILE A 74 -2.09 -8.32 -1.20
C ILE A 74 -1.80 -7.17 -0.25
N GLN A 75 -1.29 -6.08 -0.80
CA GLN A 75 -1.08 -4.82 -0.08
C GLN A 75 -2.03 -3.78 -0.63
N THR A 76 -2.57 -2.95 0.25
CA THR A 76 -3.37 -1.79 -0.16
C THR A 76 -2.86 -0.56 0.57
N GLY A 77 -3.10 0.61 0.02
CA GLY A 77 -2.75 1.83 0.71
C GLY A 77 -3.06 3.10 -0.05
N ASP A 78 -2.53 4.21 0.46
CA ASP A 78 -2.55 5.52 -0.18
C ASP A 78 -1.11 5.93 -0.58
N TYR A 79 -0.99 6.61 -1.71
CA TYR A 79 0.18 7.42 -2.04
C TYR A 79 -0.16 8.90 -1.93
N PHE A 80 0.71 9.64 -1.26
CA PHE A 80 0.74 11.09 -1.26
C PHE A 80 2.03 11.52 -1.94
N ASP A 81 1.90 12.09 -3.14
CA ASP A 81 3.03 12.44 -3.99
C ASP A 81 3.10 13.96 -4.18
N ALA A 82 4.34 14.45 -4.26
CA ALA A 82 4.64 15.72 -4.89
C ALA A 82 5.32 15.43 -6.23
N VAL A 83 4.78 15.98 -7.31
CA VAL A 83 5.33 15.81 -8.66
C VAL A 83 5.79 17.14 -9.23
N ILE A 84 6.85 17.09 -10.04
CA ILE A 84 7.39 18.24 -10.76
C ILE A 84 7.49 17.95 -12.25
N ARG A 85 7.26 18.97 -13.09
CA ARG A 85 7.47 18.87 -14.54
C ARG A 85 8.93 19.14 -14.86
N THR A 86 9.50 18.31 -15.71
CA THR A 86 10.83 18.48 -16.29
C THR A 86 10.71 18.46 -17.81
N ASP A 87 11.79 18.79 -18.53
CA ASP A 87 11.81 18.68 -20.00
C ASP A 87 11.53 17.25 -20.48
N ALA A 88 11.83 16.25 -19.65
CA ALA A 88 11.56 14.84 -19.92
C ALA A 88 10.18 14.37 -19.40
N GLY A 89 9.30 15.30 -19.00
CA GLY A 89 7.96 15.06 -18.46
C GLY A 89 7.90 15.10 -16.93
N TRP A 90 6.77 14.63 -16.37
CA TRP A 90 6.53 14.64 -14.92
C TRP A 90 7.42 13.64 -14.18
N ARG A 91 7.90 14.02 -13.00
CA ARG A 91 8.74 13.20 -12.11
C ARG A 91 8.21 13.28 -10.68
N LEU A 92 8.33 12.17 -9.95
CA LEU A 92 8.13 12.16 -8.51
C LEU A 92 9.26 12.95 -7.86
N LYS A 93 8.91 14.01 -7.13
CA LYS A 93 9.83 14.73 -6.25
C LYS A 93 9.91 14.04 -4.89
N VAL A 94 8.75 13.70 -4.34
CA VAL A 94 8.60 12.98 -3.06
C VAL A 94 7.37 12.07 -3.17
N ARG A 95 7.45 10.90 -2.54
CA ARG A 95 6.32 9.98 -2.35
C ARG A 95 6.26 9.53 -0.89
N LYS A 96 5.08 9.62 -0.29
CA LYS A 96 4.76 8.98 0.98
C LYS A 96 3.77 7.85 0.72
N ALA A 97 4.22 6.61 0.90
CA ALA A 97 3.37 5.42 0.84
C ALA A 97 2.82 5.11 2.23
N VAL A 98 1.50 5.05 2.37
CA VAL A 98 0.82 4.71 3.62
C VAL A 98 0.06 3.40 3.43
N PRO A 99 0.60 2.27 3.92
CA PRO A 99 -0.13 1.01 3.94
C PRO A 99 -1.46 1.15 4.68
N ARG A 100 -2.50 0.53 4.13
CA ARG A 100 -3.81 0.40 4.75
C ARG A 100 -4.13 -1.07 4.88
N THR A 101 -4.40 -1.49 6.10
CA THR A 101 -4.88 -2.84 6.42
C THR A 101 -6.10 -2.70 7.32
N PRO A 102 -6.97 -3.71 7.37
CA PRO A 102 -8.06 -3.72 8.34
C PRO A 102 -7.52 -3.59 9.76
N SER A 103 -8.16 -2.76 10.57
CA SER A 103 -8.00 -2.81 12.02
C SER A 103 -8.65 -4.10 12.49
N VAL A 104 -7.93 -4.94 13.23
CA VAL A 104 -8.56 -6.08 13.89
C VAL A 104 -9.32 -5.53 15.10
N PHE A 105 -10.65 -5.57 15.07
CA PHE A 105 -11.43 -5.37 16.28
C PHE A 105 -11.24 -6.62 17.14
N VAL A 106 -10.61 -6.46 18.30
CA VAL A 106 -10.61 -7.49 19.34
C VAL A 106 -11.81 -7.19 20.23
N GLU A 107 -12.85 -8.03 20.18
CA GLU A 107 -13.91 -7.99 21.20
C GLU A 107 -13.27 -8.33 22.56
N THR A 108 -13.38 -7.39 23.50
CA THR A 108 -13.03 -7.58 24.92
C THR A 108 -14.15 -8.24 25.69
#